data_AF-A0AAU8DNG0-F1
#
_entry.id   AF-A0AAU8DNG0-F1
#
_cell.length_a   1.000
_cell.length_b   1.000
_cell.length_c   1.000
_cell.angle_alpha   90.00
_cell.angle_beta   90.00
_cell.angle_gamma   90.00
#
_symmetry.space_group_name_H-M   'P 1'
#
loop_
_entity.id
_entity.type
_entity.pdbx_description
1 polymer ?
#
loop_
_entity_poly.entity_id
_entity_poly.type
_entity_poly.pdbx_seq_one_letter_code
_entity_poly.pdbx_strand_id
1 'polypeptide(L)' 'MTGSRLPPSPRVEEIQRHLADHDVPVELGPIQRAGTQGEMTSLYCRDPVGSLIEISHYPV' A
#
# COMPACT_ATOMS: atom_id res chain seq x y z
N MET A 1 14.41 6.00 -16.53
CA MET A 1 12.93 6.09 -16.41
C MET A 1 12.32 4.70 -16.57
N THR A 2 12.56 3.80 -15.61
CA THR A 2 11.87 2.51 -15.58
C THR A 2 11.29 2.38 -14.18
N GLY A 3 10.04 2.82 -14.03
CA GLY A 3 9.25 2.46 -12.86
C GLY A 3 9.09 0.94 -12.92
N SER A 4 9.88 0.24 -12.10
CA SER A 4 9.79 -1.21 -11.94
C SER A 4 8.39 -1.54 -11.40
N ARG A 5 7.46 -1.85 -12.31
CA ARG A 5 6.11 -2.29 -11.94
C ARG A 5 6.20 -3.76 -11.58
N LEU A 6 6.63 -4.06 -10.36
CA LEU A 6 6.40 -5.38 -9.80
C LEU A 6 4.88 -5.63 -9.76
N PRO A 7 4.42 -6.84 -10.09
CA PRO A 7 3.04 -7.21 -9.83
C PRO A 7 2.76 -7.03 -8.33
N PRO A 8 1.54 -6.61 -7.95
CA PRO A 8 1.19 -6.55 -6.54
C PRO A 8 1.38 -7.95 -5.93
N SER A 9 1.84 -8.02 -4.68
CA SER A 9 1.78 -9.30 -3.97
C SER A 9 0.30 -9.64 -3.70
N PRO A 10 -0.09 -10.92 -3.66
CA PRO A 10 -1.48 -11.31 -3.37
C PRO A 10 -1.96 -10.73 -2.03
N ARG A 11 -1.05 -10.54 -1.06
CA ARG A 11 -1.35 -9.89 0.21
C ARG A 11 -1.67 -8.41 0.08
N VAL A 12 -0.98 -7.69 -0.81
CA VAL A 12 -1.25 -6.27 -1.07
C VAL A 12 -2.60 -6.11 -1.78
N GLU A 13 -2.92 -7.00 -2.72
CA GLU A 13 -4.24 -7.05 -3.36
C GLU A 13 -5.36 -7.33 -2.35
N GLU A 14 -5.17 -8.28 -1.44
CA GLU A 14 -6.10 -8.56 -0.34
C GLU A 14 -6.32 -7.33 0.56
N ILE A 15 -5.25 -6.61 0.90
CA ILE A 15 -5.36 -5.35 1.67
C ILE A 15 -6.16 -4.31 0.89
N GLN A 16 -5.85 -4.10 -0.40
CA GLN A 16 -6.60 -3.15 -1.23
C GLN A 16 -8.08 -3.51 -1.32
N ARG A 17 -8.40 -4.81 -1.44
CA ARG A 17 -9.78 -5.28 -1.46
C ARG A 17 -10.48 -5.03 -0.13
N HIS A 18 -9.83 -5.35 0.99
CA HIS A 18 -10.38 -5.11 2.32
C HIS A 18 -10.67 -3.62 2.57
N LEU A 19 -9.76 -2.72 2.15
CA LEU A 19 -9.98 -1.28 2.24
C LEU A 19 -11.18 -0.83 1.38
N ALA A 20 -11.27 -1.34 0.15
CA ALA A 20 -12.40 -1.03 -0.74
C ALA A 20 -13.74 -1.53 -0.18
N ASP A 21 -13.77 -2.72 0.42
CA ASP A 21 -14.95 -3.30 1.07
C ASP A 21 -15.40 -2.50 2.32
N HIS A 22 -14.58 -1.55 2.80
CA HIS A 22 -14.87 -0.66 3.93
C HIS A 22 -14.98 0.81 3.50
N ASP A 23 -15.15 1.08 2.20
CA ASP A 23 -15.23 2.42 1.63
C ASP A 23 -14.01 3.31 1.98
N VAL A 24 -12.83 2.70 2.17
CA VAL A 24 -11.58 3.40 2.41
C VAL A 24 -10.80 3.51 1.08
N PRO A 25 -10.79 4.68 0.43
CA PRO A 25 -10.04 4.86 -0.81
C PRO A 25 -8.54 4.85 -0.57
N VAL A 26 -7.80 4.14 -1.42
CA VAL A 26 -6.34 4.24 -1.50
C VAL A 26 -5.98 5.50 -2.29
N GLU A 27 -5.33 6.47 -1.65
CA GLU A 27 -4.84 7.70 -2.27
C GLU A 27 -3.59 7.46 -3.13
N LEU A 28 -2.70 6.56 -2.69
CA LEU A 28 -1.46 6.23 -3.39
C LEU A 28 -1.05 4.78 -3.12
N GLY A 29 -0.60 4.11 -4.17
CA GLY A 29 -0.06 2.76 -4.11
C GLY A 29 -0.86 1.76 -4.95
N PRO A 30 -0.37 0.51 -5.08
CA PRO A 30 0.84 -0.02 -4.45
C PRO A 30 2.12 0.59 -5.01
N ILE A 31 3.01 1.04 -4.13
CA ILE A 31 4.31 1.63 -4.51
C ILE A 31 5.42 1.06 -3.63
N GLN A 32 6.62 0.89 -4.21
CA GLN A 32 7.79 0.47 -3.46
C GLN A 32 8.34 1.61 -2.59
N ARG A 33 8.73 1.27 -1.38
CA ARG A 33 9.35 2.13 -0.38
C ARG A 33 10.50 1.40 0.27
N ALA A 34 11.51 2.15 0.70
CA ALA A 34 12.55 1.64 1.58
C ALA A 34 12.08 1.78 3.03
N GLY A 35 11.84 0.66 3.70
CA GLY A 35 11.60 0.61 5.13
C GLY A 35 12.84 0.16 5.90
N THR A 36 12.73 0.05 7.22
CA THR A 36 13.85 -0.31 8.12
C THR A 36 14.41 -1.70 7.86
N GLN A 37 13.59 -2.63 7.37
CA GLN A 37 14.01 -4.01 7.03
C GLN A 37 14.34 -4.21 5.54
N GLY A 38 14.38 -3.14 4.74
CA GLY A 38 14.60 -3.21 3.29
C GLY A 38 13.40 -2.73 2.46
N GLU A 39 13.32 -3.17 1.22
CA GLU A 39 12.23 -2.83 0.29
C GLU A 39 10.88 -3.37 0.79
N MET A 40 9.85 -2.55 0.71
CA MET A 40 8.47 -2.87 1.11
C MET A 40 7.47 -2.20 0.17
N THR A 41 6.28 -2.77 0.07
CA THR A 41 5.17 -2.16 -0.65
C THR A 41 4.29 -1.36 0.30
N SER A 42 4.04 -0.10 0.00
CA SER A 42 3.17 0.78 0.79
C SER A 42 1.90 1.16 0.03
N LEU A 43 0.81 1.26 0.79
CA LEU A 43 -0.46 1.86 0.41
C LEU A 43 -0.73 3.05 1.33
N TYR A 44 -1.33 4.10 0.81
CA TYR A 44 -1.68 5.30 1.55
C TYR A 44 -3.18 5.54 1.47
N CYS A 45 -3.81 5.87 2.59
CA CYS A 45 -5.22 6.23 2.67
C CYS A 45 -5.45 7.31 3.75
N ARG A 46 -6.70 7.79 3.86
CA ARG A 46 -7.11 8.73 4.91
C ARG A 46 -7.96 8.04 5.95
N ASP A 47 -7.75 8.41 7.21
CA ASP A 47 -8.75 8.16 8.24
C ASP A 47 -9.93 9.16 8.13
N PRO A 48 -11.02 8.97 8.89
CA PRO A 48 -12.18 9.87 8.85
C PRO A 48 -11.89 11.33 9.27
N VAL A 49 -10.79 11.60 9.97
CA VAL A 49 -10.38 12.95 10.39
C VAL A 49 -9.37 13.57 9.42
N GLY A 50 -8.98 12.86 8.36
CA GLY A 50 -8.09 13.32 7.29
C GLY A 50 -6.60 13.04 7.51
N SER A 51 -6.22 12.27 8.54
CA SER A 51 -4.82 11.89 8.76
C SER A 51 -4.37 10.93 7.67
N LEU A 52 -3.15 11.11 7.18
CA LEU A 52 -2.54 10.20 6.22
C LEU A 52 -2.05 8.94 6.93
N ILE A 53 -2.59 7.79 6.54
CA ILE A 53 -2.19 6.48 7.06
C ILE A 53 -1.36 5.76 6.00
N GLU A 54 -0.23 5.20 6.41
CA GLU A 54 0.59 4.32 5.58
C GLU A 54 0.42 2.87 6.06
N ILE A 55 0.07 1.98 5.13
CA ILE A 55 0.00 0.54 5.35
C ILE A 55 1.12 -0.10 4.53
N SER A 56 2.12 -0.63 5.20
CA SER A 56 3.30 -1.22 4.58
C SER A 56 3.35 -2.74 4.73
N HIS A 57 3.79 -3.42 3.68
CA HIS A 57 3.98 -4.86 3.64
C HIS A 57 5.40 -5.18 3.16
N TYR A 58 6.18 -5.86 4.01
CA TYR A 58 7.43 -6.47 3.59
C TYR A 58 7.15 -7.78 2.84
N PRO A 59 7.73 -7.96 1.64
CA PRO A 59 7.70 -9.26 0.98
C PRO A 59 8.49 -10.23 1.85
N VAL A 60 7.80 -11.25 2.38
CA VAL A 60 8.42 -12.38 3.10
C VAL A 60 8.87 -13.45 2.13
#